data_AF-Q8TYD1-F1
#
_entry.id   AF-Q8TYD1-F1
#
_cell.length_a   1.000
_cell.length_b   1.000
_cell.length_c   1.000
_cell.angle_alpha   90.00
_cell.angle_beta   90.00
_cell.angle_gamma   90.00
#
_symmetry.space_group_name_H-M   'P 1'
#
loop_
_entity.id
_entity.type
_entity.pdbx_description
1 polymer ?
#
loop_
_entity_poly.entity_id
_entity_poly.type
_entity_poly.pdbx_seq_one_letter_code
_entity_poly.pdbx_strand_id
1 'polypeptide(L)'
;MGALEEFEWKLAEHDVPIPVRQDAVALYRVLLETVRIWGIEREEGVRESRSEVRARISCEGLDCAVLTKVGEDRPQLLLRTVLGPRLLAEVFERAHESGVRSFHFDLQGRGLRVEGEYDVGIVQIKVVGGGAGWELLEDLEKRGFSVTGL
;
A
#
# COMPACT_ATOMS: atom_id res chain seq x y z
N MET A 1 -14.35 7.30 17.16
CA MET A 1 -13.00 7.31 16.57
C MET A 1 -13.05 6.42 15.35
N GLY A 2 -12.70 6.92 14.17
CA GLY A 2 -12.63 6.12 12.94
C GLY A 2 -11.31 5.36 12.83
N ALA A 3 -11.22 4.36 11.94
CA ALA A 3 -10.00 3.55 11.79
C ALA A 3 -8.76 4.36 11.39
N LEU A 4 -8.94 5.45 10.63
CA LEU A 4 -7.85 6.37 10.26
C LEU A 4 -7.30 7.13 11.48
N GLU A 5 -8.19 7.65 12.32
CA GLU A 5 -7.84 8.37 13.56
C GLU A 5 -7.16 7.42 14.55
N GLU A 6 -7.68 6.19 14.67
CA GLU A 6 -7.09 5.15 15.51
C GLU A 6 -5.69 4.77 15.03
N PHE A 7 -5.50 4.63 13.72
CA PHE A 7 -4.20 4.30 13.14
C PHE A 7 -3.16 5.39 13.40
N GLU A 8 -3.53 6.66 13.17
CA GLU A 8 -2.64 7.80 13.45
C GLU A 8 -2.26 7.85 14.93
N TRP A 9 -3.24 7.67 15.82
CA TRP A 9 -3.00 7.63 17.26
C TRP A 9 -2.04 6.50 17.65
N LYS A 10 -2.23 5.28 17.13
CA LYS A 10 -1.39 4.13 17.44
C LYS A 10 0.04 4.26 16.93
N LEU A 11 0.24 4.83 15.74
CA LEU A 11 1.58 5.14 15.24
C LEU A 11 2.30 6.14 16.14
N ALA A 12 1.60 7.15 16.65
CA ALA A 12 2.17 8.10 17.59
C ALA A 12 2.50 7.45 18.95
N GLU A 13 1.67 6.53 19.45
CA GLU A 13 1.90 5.78 20.69
C GLU A 13 3.16 4.90 20.61
N HIS A 14 3.48 4.38 19.42
CA HIS A 14 4.64 3.51 19.17
C HIS A 14 5.92 4.28 18.81
N ASP A 15 5.96 5.59 19.08
CA ASP A 15 7.10 6.47 18.79
C ASP A 15 7.59 6.38 17.33
N VAL A 16 6.69 6.10 16.38
CA VAL A 16 7.04 6.05 14.96
C VAL A 16 7.50 7.45 14.51
N PRO A 17 8.67 7.57 13.84
CA PRO A 17 9.17 8.87 13.39
C PRO A 17 8.14 9.62 12.55
N ILE A 18 7.99 10.93 12.79
CA ILE A 18 6.99 11.78 12.14
C ILE A 18 6.95 11.60 10.61
N PRO A 19 8.08 11.55 9.89
CA PRO A 19 8.04 11.41 8.43
C PRO A 19 7.43 10.06 7.99
N VAL A 20 7.78 8.97 8.66
CA VAL A 20 7.25 7.62 8.39
C VAL A 20 5.77 7.54 8.74
N ARG A 21 5.38 8.13 9.88
CA ARG A 21 3.99 8.23 10.33
C ARG A 21 3.12 8.95 9.30
N GLN A 22 3.60 10.07 8.75
CA GLN A 22 2.87 10.84 7.73
C GLN A 22 2.68 10.04 6.45
N ASP A 23 3.73 9.37 5.97
CA ASP A 23 3.64 8.50 4.79
C ASP A 23 2.65 7.34 5.03
N ALA A 24 2.70 6.70 6.20
CA ALA A 24 1.80 5.60 6.55
C ALA A 24 0.32 6.04 6.58
N VAL A 25 0.03 7.18 7.22
CA VAL A 25 -1.34 7.72 7.32
C VAL A 25 -1.84 8.16 5.94
N ALA A 26 -1.01 8.83 5.15
CA ALA A 26 -1.35 9.23 3.78
C ALA A 26 -1.61 8.00 2.89
N LEU A 27 -0.77 6.97 2.98
CA LEU A 27 -0.94 5.73 2.23
C LEU A 27 -2.21 4.97 2.64
N TYR A 28 -2.53 4.93 3.93
CA TYR A 28 -3.77 4.31 4.41
C TYR A 28 -5.00 5.08 3.94
N ARG A 29 -4.95 6.41 3.92
CA ARG A 29 -6.01 7.26 3.34
C ARG A 29 -6.19 6.97 1.85
N VAL A 30 -5.11 6.93 1.07
CA VAL A 30 -5.14 6.58 -0.36
C VAL A 30 -5.80 5.22 -0.58
N LEU A 31 -5.44 4.22 0.23
CA LEU A 31 -6.03 2.89 0.14
C LEU A 31 -7.54 2.93 0.45
N LEU A 32 -7.95 3.59 1.55
CA LEU A 32 -9.36 3.76 1.93
C LEU A 32 -10.18 4.42 0.82
N GLU A 33 -9.64 5.46 0.19
CA GLU A 33 -10.33 6.16 -0.88
C GLU A 33 -10.39 5.33 -2.16
N THR A 34 -9.30 4.63 -2.50
CA THR A 34 -9.24 3.79 -3.70
C THR A 34 -10.25 2.65 -3.59
N VAL A 35 -10.32 1.97 -2.45
CA VAL A 35 -11.34 0.93 -2.22
C VAL A 35 -12.76 1.51 -2.25
N ARG A 36 -12.96 2.75 -1.79
CA ARG A 36 -14.28 3.40 -1.81
C ARG A 36 -14.81 3.58 -3.24
N ILE A 37 -13.94 3.98 -4.16
CA ILE A 37 -14.29 4.19 -5.58
C ILE A 37 -14.84 2.91 -6.20
N TRP A 38 -14.34 1.76 -5.74
CA TRP A 38 -14.75 0.45 -6.24
C TRP A 38 -16.10 -0.03 -5.66
N GLY A 39 -16.73 0.77 -4.79
CA GLY A 39 -18.11 0.55 -4.34
C GLY A 39 -18.30 -0.64 -3.40
N ILE A 40 -17.22 -1.11 -2.76
CA ILE A 40 -17.24 -2.34 -1.97
C ILE A 40 -17.51 -2.03 -0.49
N GLU A 41 -18.45 -2.76 0.12
CA GLU A 41 -18.63 -2.79 1.58
C GLU A 41 -17.40 -3.39 2.25
N ARG A 42 -16.82 -2.67 3.22
CA ARG A 42 -15.49 -3.00 3.77
C ARG A 42 -15.49 -3.04 5.28
N GLU A 43 -14.70 -3.96 5.82
CA GLU A 43 -14.34 -3.99 7.22
C GLU A 43 -12.99 -3.28 7.40
N GLU A 44 -12.98 -2.26 8.25
CA GLU A 44 -11.77 -1.51 8.61
C GLU A 44 -11.36 -1.92 10.04
N GLY A 45 -10.06 -2.08 10.28
CA GLY A 45 -9.58 -2.37 11.62
C GLY A 45 -8.10 -2.05 11.81
N VAL A 46 -7.76 -1.61 13.01
CA VAL A 46 -6.38 -1.39 13.45
C VAL A 46 -5.97 -2.51 14.39
N ARG A 47 -4.77 -3.05 14.19
CA ARG A 47 -4.15 -4.05 15.06
C ARG A 47 -2.75 -3.58 15.40
N GLU A 48 -2.33 -3.85 16.63
CA GLU A 48 -0.99 -3.51 17.08
C GLU A 48 -0.32 -4.66 17.83
N SER A 49 1.00 -4.58 17.87
CA SER A 49 1.89 -5.36 18.70
C SER A 49 3.05 -4.46 19.12
N ARG A 50 3.87 -4.91 20.08
CA ARG A 50 5.04 -4.15 20.54
C ARG A 50 6.00 -3.70 19.43
N SER A 51 5.96 -4.34 18.26
CA SER A 51 6.88 -4.10 17.15
C SER A 51 6.21 -3.58 15.88
N GLU A 52 4.88 -3.47 15.82
CA GLU A 52 4.16 -3.17 14.59
C GLU A 52 2.79 -2.57 14.86
N VAL A 53 2.43 -1.54 14.11
CA VAL A 53 1.07 -1.02 14.00
C VAL A 53 0.57 -1.28 12.58
N ARG A 54 -0.65 -1.82 12.45
CA ARG A 54 -1.24 -2.23 11.18
C ARG A 54 -2.68 -1.74 11.06
N ALA A 55 -2.98 -1.01 10.00
CA ALA A 55 -4.35 -0.72 9.58
C ALA A 55 -4.73 -1.59 8.38
N ARG A 56 -5.91 -2.22 8.45
CA ARG A 56 -6.38 -3.21 7.48
C ARG A 56 -7.74 -2.82 6.92
N ILE A 57 -7.92 -3.07 5.62
CA ILE A 57 -9.19 -3.00 4.91
C ILE A 57 -9.44 -4.36 4.27
N SER A 58 -10.55 -4.99 4.63
CA SER A 58 -10.93 -6.30 4.11
C SER A 58 -12.33 -6.24 3.50
N CYS A 59 -12.50 -6.85 2.34
CA CYS A 59 -13.78 -7.10 1.70
C CYS A 59 -13.69 -8.32 0.76
N GLU A 60 -14.79 -8.71 0.13
CA GLU A 60 -14.77 -9.83 -0.81
C GLU A 60 -13.77 -9.55 -1.96
N GLY A 61 -12.81 -10.45 -2.15
CA GLY A 61 -11.81 -10.34 -3.21
C GLY A 61 -10.68 -9.32 -2.98
N LEU A 62 -10.64 -8.65 -1.84
CA LEU A 62 -9.57 -7.71 -1.49
C LEU A 62 -9.28 -7.73 0.02
N ASP A 63 -8.02 -7.94 0.34
CA ASP A 63 -7.47 -7.84 1.68
C ASP A 63 -6.19 -7.03 1.61
N CYS A 64 -6.22 -5.81 2.14
CA CYS A 64 -5.09 -4.90 2.06
C CYS A 64 -4.77 -4.26 3.41
N ALA A 65 -3.50 -3.96 3.63
CA ALA A 65 -3.03 -3.40 4.88
C ALA A 65 -1.89 -2.42 4.67
N VAL A 66 -1.89 -1.35 5.45
CA VAL A 66 -0.70 -0.53 5.69
C VAL A 66 -0.17 -0.89 7.06
N LEU A 67 1.08 -1.29 7.12
CA LEU A 67 1.77 -1.57 8.38
C LEU A 67 3.03 -0.73 8.52
N THR A 68 3.39 -0.42 9.75
CA THR A 68 4.66 0.23 10.09
C THR A 68 5.27 -0.54 11.24
N LYS A 69 6.48 -1.07 11.04
CA LYS A 69 7.22 -1.72 12.12
C LYS A 69 8.07 -0.67 12.84
N VAL A 70 8.20 -0.85 14.16
CA VAL A 70 9.01 0.05 14.99
C VAL A 70 10.47 -0.07 14.56
N GLY A 71 11.09 1.07 14.23
CA GLY A 71 12.49 1.15 13.80
C GLY A 71 12.73 1.01 12.29
N GLU A 72 11.70 0.73 11.48
CA GLU A 72 11.81 0.82 10.01
C GLU A 72 11.73 2.29 9.55
N ASP A 73 12.34 2.57 8.40
CA ASP A 73 12.40 3.91 7.81
C ASP A 73 11.23 4.23 6.87
N ARG A 74 10.34 3.25 6.61
CA ARG A 74 9.21 3.38 5.69
C ARG A 74 8.06 2.42 6.02
N PRO A 75 6.81 2.77 5.66
CA PRO A 75 5.67 1.85 5.78
C PRO A 75 5.74 0.72 4.75
N GLN A 76 4.97 -0.34 5.02
CA GLN A 76 4.73 -1.43 4.08
C GLN A 76 3.25 -1.52 3.72
N LEU A 77 3.00 -1.74 2.44
CA LEU A 77 1.70 -1.88 1.83
C LEU A 77 1.52 -3.32 1.35
N LEU A 78 0.60 -4.05 1.96
CA LEU A 78 0.26 -5.41 1.56
C LEU A 78 -1.05 -5.37 0.78
N LEU A 79 -1.07 -5.93 -0.43
CA LEU A 79 -2.29 -6.09 -1.23
C LEU A 79 -2.45 -7.56 -1.57
N ARG A 80 -3.53 -8.16 -1.07
CA ARG A 80 -4.01 -9.46 -1.53
C ARG A 80 -5.30 -9.24 -2.27
N THR A 81 -5.29 -9.41 -3.58
CA THR A 81 -6.46 -9.04 -4.37
C THR A 81 -6.68 -9.93 -5.58
N VAL A 82 -7.95 -10.24 -5.86
CA VAL A 82 -8.35 -10.81 -7.14
C VAL A 82 -8.73 -9.74 -8.16
N LEU A 83 -8.70 -8.46 -7.79
CA LEU A 83 -8.99 -7.29 -8.64
C LEU A 83 -7.84 -6.98 -9.62
N GLY A 84 -6.72 -7.69 -9.50
CA GLY A 84 -5.59 -7.63 -10.41
C GLY A 84 -4.68 -6.43 -10.18
N PRO A 85 -3.74 -6.18 -11.10
CA PRO A 85 -2.71 -5.14 -10.93
C PRO A 85 -3.22 -3.70 -11.03
N ARG A 86 -4.41 -3.48 -11.61
CA ARG A 86 -5.00 -2.14 -11.79
C ARG A 86 -5.21 -1.40 -10.48
N LEU A 87 -5.66 -2.10 -9.44
CA LEU A 87 -5.83 -1.51 -8.12
C LEU A 87 -4.49 -0.99 -7.58
N LEU A 88 -3.42 -1.75 -7.76
CA LEU A 88 -2.09 -1.35 -7.32
C LEU A 88 -1.59 -0.12 -8.09
N ALA A 89 -1.77 -0.09 -9.42
CA ALA A 89 -1.41 1.08 -10.24
C ALA A 89 -2.18 2.35 -9.85
N GLU A 90 -3.45 2.22 -9.44
CA GLU A 90 -4.25 3.34 -8.92
C GLU A 90 -3.75 3.82 -7.55
N VAL A 91 -3.36 2.89 -6.67
CA VAL A 91 -2.75 3.25 -5.38
C VAL A 91 -1.43 4.01 -5.58
N PHE A 92 -0.58 3.60 -6.53
CA PHE A 92 0.67 4.32 -6.83
C PHE A 92 0.44 5.75 -7.29
N GLU A 93 -0.45 5.94 -8.27
CA GLU A 93 -0.81 7.26 -8.81
C GLU A 93 -1.27 8.19 -7.68
N ARG A 94 -2.21 7.73 -6.85
CA ARG A 94 -2.79 8.53 -5.79
C ARG A 94 -1.83 8.73 -4.61
N ALA A 95 -0.96 7.77 -4.32
CA ALA A 95 0.11 7.92 -3.34
C ALA A 95 1.10 9.01 -3.76
N HIS A 96 1.48 9.03 -5.04
CA HIS A 96 2.34 10.07 -5.61
C HIS A 96 1.69 11.46 -5.50
N GLU A 97 0.43 11.60 -5.88
CA GLU A 97 -0.33 12.86 -5.77
C GLU A 97 -0.51 13.31 -4.31
N SER A 98 -0.62 12.36 -3.38
CA SER A 98 -0.80 12.63 -1.95
C SER A 98 0.50 12.98 -1.22
N GLY A 99 1.64 12.98 -1.92
CA GLY A 99 2.94 13.28 -1.35
C GLY A 99 3.52 12.19 -0.46
N VAL A 100 3.03 10.94 -0.59
CA VAL A 100 3.71 9.78 0.02
C VAL A 100 5.11 9.71 -0.58
N ARG A 101 6.13 9.63 0.27
CA ARG A 101 7.53 9.72 -0.19
C ARG A 101 8.10 8.35 -0.55
N SER A 102 7.87 7.35 0.29
CA SER A 102 8.37 5.99 0.07
C SER A 102 7.53 4.93 0.76
N PHE A 103 7.45 3.73 0.19
CA PHE A 103 6.90 2.55 0.85
C PHE A 103 7.39 1.25 0.20
N HIS A 104 7.44 0.18 0.99
CA HIS A 104 7.54 -1.18 0.46
C HIS A 104 6.16 -1.71 0.08
N PHE A 105 6.07 -2.55 -0.94
CA PHE A 105 4.82 -3.23 -1.27
C PHE A 105 4.99 -4.71 -1.60
N ASP A 106 3.97 -5.49 -1.26
CA ASP A 106 3.82 -6.91 -1.65
C ASP A 106 2.38 -7.11 -2.14
N LEU A 107 2.25 -7.36 -3.45
CA LEU A 107 1.02 -7.70 -4.12
C LEU A 107 0.96 -9.21 -4.38
N GLN A 108 -0.13 -9.84 -3.97
CA GLN A 108 -0.41 -11.25 -4.23
C GLN A 108 -1.83 -11.43 -4.79
N GLY A 109 -1.99 -12.14 -5.90
CA GLY A 109 -3.31 -12.34 -6.49
C GLY A 109 -3.30 -13.11 -7.81
N ARG A 110 -4.29 -13.99 -8.06
CA ARG A 110 -4.45 -14.74 -9.33
C ARG A 110 -3.16 -15.38 -9.88
N GLY A 111 -2.29 -15.92 -9.01
CA GLY A 111 -1.01 -16.52 -9.41
C GLY A 111 0.11 -15.53 -9.76
N LEU A 112 -0.12 -14.23 -9.56
CA LEU A 112 0.87 -13.16 -9.60
C LEU A 112 1.35 -12.87 -8.18
N ARG A 113 2.67 -12.68 -8.04
CA ARG A 113 3.28 -12.04 -6.88
C ARG A 113 4.22 -10.94 -7.35
N VAL A 114 4.08 -9.74 -6.81
CA VAL A 114 4.97 -8.61 -7.11
C VAL A 114 5.43 -8.03 -5.79
N GLU A 115 6.74 -7.95 -5.61
CA GLU A 115 7.36 -7.29 -4.46
C GLU A 115 8.20 -6.12 -4.96
N GLY A 116 8.28 -5.05 -4.19
CA GLY A 116 9.06 -3.90 -4.61
C GLY A 116 9.02 -2.73 -3.64
N GLU A 117 9.58 -1.64 -4.11
CA GLU A 117 9.61 -0.39 -3.39
C GLU A 117 9.26 0.80 -4.28
N TYR A 118 8.70 1.81 -3.63
CA TYR A 118 8.41 3.11 -4.19
C TYR A 118 9.26 4.16 -3.49
N ASP A 119 9.88 5.05 -4.27
CA ASP A 119 10.62 6.22 -3.80
C ASP A 119 10.40 7.39 -4.77
N VAL A 120 9.57 8.36 -4.37
CA VAL A 120 9.34 9.64 -5.06
C VAL A 120 9.15 9.48 -6.59
N GLY A 121 8.22 8.62 -7.01
CA GLY A 121 7.89 8.39 -8.43
C GLY A 121 8.75 7.34 -9.13
N ILE A 122 9.79 6.83 -8.46
CA ILE A 122 10.56 5.67 -8.91
C ILE A 122 9.95 4.43 -8.29
N VAL A 123 9.67 3.42 -9.12
CA VAL A 123 9.14 2.14 -8.68
C VAL A 123 10.15 1.05 -9.06
N GLN A 124 10.74 0.39 -8.06
CA GLN A 124 11.57 -0.78 -8.29
C GLN A 124 10.75 -2.02 -7.98
N ILE A 125 10.62 -2.92 -8.96
CA ILE A 125 9.75 -4.07 -8.82
C ILE A 125 10.45 -5.37 -9.19
N LYS A 126 10.08 -6.41 -8.48
CA LYS A 126 10.43 -7.79 -8.76
C LYS A 126 9.14 -8.58 -8.98
N VAL A 127 8.96 -9.05 -10.21
CA VAL A 127 7.81 -9.88 -10.57
C VAL A 127 8.16 -11.35 -10.33
N VAL A 128 7.44 -11.97 -9.41
CA VAL A 128 7.56 -13.40 -9.07
C VAL A 128 6.35 -14.14 -9.65
N GLY A 129 6.40 -14.39 -10.97
CA GLY A 129 5.48 -15.27 -11.71
C GLY A 129 4.32 -14.60 -12.48
N GLY A 130 3.90 -15.23 -13.58
CA GLY A 130 2.68 -14.93 -14.35
C GLY A 130 2.80 -13.81 -15.40
N GLY A 131 2.00 -13.89 -16.48
CA GLY A 131 1.92 -12.84 -17.52
C GLY A 131 1.34 -11.51 -17.03
N ALA A 132 0.51 -11.54 -15.98
CA ALA A 132 -0.15 -10.36 -15.40
C ALA A 132 0.82 -9.36 -14.74
N GLY A 133 2.06 -9.75 -14.45
CA GLY A 133 3.09 -8.83 -13.94
C GLY A 133 3.59 -7.85 -15.01
N TRP A 134 3.55 -8.24 -16.28
CA TRP A 134 3.90 -7.36 -17.40
C TRP A 134 2.84 -6.28 -17.63
N GLU A 135 1.56 -6.61 -17.46
CA GLU A 135 0.47 -5.62 -17.55
C GLU A 135 0.63 -4.52 -16.49
N LEU A 136 1.07 -4.87 -15.27
CA LEU A 136 1.37 -3.89 -14.23
C LEU A 136 2.51 -2.95 -14.63
N LEU A 137 3.60 -3.50 -15.18
CA LEU A 137 4.76 -2.73 -15.62
C LEU A 137 4.34 -1.68 -16.65
N GLU A 138 3.62 -2.12 -17.70
CA GLU A 138 3.16 -1.23 -18.76
C GLU A 138 2.19 -0.15 -18.22
N ASP A 139 1.28 -0.51 -17.32
CA ASP A 139 0.32 0.43 -16.75
C ASP A 139 1.02 1.50 -15.88
N LEU A 140 2.08 1.13 -15.14
CA LEU A 140 2.88 2.07 -14.37
C LEU A 140 3.69 3.01 -15.26
N GLU A 141 4.34 2.50 -16.30
CA GLU A 141 5.08 3.33 -17.26
C GLU A 141 4.15 4.33 -17.98
N LYS A 142 2.96 3.89 -18.42
CA LYS A 142 1.95 4.76 -19.04
C LYS A 142 1.47 5.88 -18.12
N ARG A 143 1.53 5.67 -16.80
CA ARG A 143 1.19 6.66 -15.76
C ARG A 143 2.37 7.56 -15.36
N GLY A 144 3.52 7.42 -16.02
CA GLY A 144 4.69 8.28 -15.82
C GLY A 144 5.65 7.83 -14.72
N PHE A 145 5.49 6.62 -14.20
CA PHE A 145 6.44 6.07 -13.23
C PHE A 145 7.70 5.54 -13.92
N SER A 146 8.86 5.80 -13.32
CA SER A 146 10.11 5.16 -13.74
C SER A 146 10.17 3.77 -13.14
N VAL A 147 10.01 2.74 -13.95
CA VAL A 147 9.96 1.35 -13.47
C VAL A 147 11.26 0.62 -13.77
N THR A 148 11.83 -0.04 -12.77
CA THR A 148 13.02 -0.90 -12.93
C THR A 148 12.73 -2.31 -12.45
N GLY A 149 13.01 -3.31 -13.29
CA GLY A 149 12.94 -4.72 -12.92
C GLY A 149 14.18 -5.18 -12.16
N LEU A 150 13.99 -5.94 -11.07
CA LEU A 150 15.04 -6.62 -10.29
C LEU A 150 15.27 -8.07 -10.72
#